data_AF-A0A6I2SMV5-F1
#
_entry.id   AF-A0A6I2SMV5-F1
#
_cell.length_a   1.000
_cell.length_b   1.000
_cell.length_c   1.000
_cell.angle_alpha   90.00
_cell.angle_beta   90.00
_cell.angle_gamma   90.00
#
_symmetry.space_group_name_H-M   'P 1'
#
loop_
_entity.id
_entity.type
_entity.pdbx_description
1 polymer ?
#
loop_
_entity_poly.entity_id
_entity_poly.type
_entity_poly.pdbx_seq_one_letter_code
_entity_poly.pdbx_strand_id
1 'polypeptide(L)'
;MSSGRMEIKNSTGHVVTLDEAAMTISIGDEQGDTIVFDAKNRTLTLDVRNGVAITVAGGTVSINAPAGVTIRSDALRLEGASIVAAGTNLSLEGTSVMLGDSAAVRLVREELIDLYNGHRHLDASSVLTGQPTQQASKSTCCTSKARGS
;
A
#
# COMPACT_ATOMS: atom_id res chain seq x y z
N MET A 1 40.98 16.59 -14.70
CA MET A 1 40.73 15.14 -14.70
C MET A 1 40.13 14.82 -16.06
N SER A 2 40.72 13.92 -16.84
CA SER A 2 40.12 13.52 -18.13
C SER A 2 38.96 12.59 -17.82
N SER A 3 37.75 12.93 -18.24
CA SER A 3 36.59 12.04 -18.10
C SER A 3 36.76 10.83 -19.01
N GLY A 4 36.90 9.65 -18.43
CA GLY A 4 36.92 8.39 -19.16
C GLY A 4 35.51 7.86 -19.44
N ARG A 5 35.36 7.15 -20.57
CA ARG A 5 34.19 6.33 -20.86
C ARG A 5 34.66 4.95 -21.29
N MET A 6 34.14 3.91 -20.64
CA MET A 6 34.37 2.51 -21.00
C MET A 6 33.05 1.90 -21.47
N GLU A 7 33.10 1.18 -22.59
CA GLU A 7 31.95 0.46 -23.13
C GLU A 7 32.32 -0.98 -23.44
N ILE A 8 31.45 -1.91 -23.03
CA ILE A 8 31.49 -3.31 -23.45
C ILE A 8 30.20 -3.56 -24.23
N LYS A 9 30.33 -3.96 -25.48
CA LYS A 9 29.22 -4.19 -26.40
C LYS A 9 29.26 -5.62 -26.89
N ASN A 10 28.11 -6.27 -26.99
CA ASN A 10 28.00 -7.55 -27.68
C ASN A 10 27.33 -7.37 -29.05
N SER A 11 27.31 -8.44 -29.85
CA SER A 11 26.71 -8.43 -31.20
C SER A 11 25.18 -8.43 -31.19
N THR A 12 24.54 -8.55 -30.03
CA THR A 12 23.08 -8.63 -29.89
C THR A 12 22.47 -7.33 -29.35
N GLY A 13 23.25 -6.25 -29.30
CA GLY A 13 22.75 -4.93 -28.90
C GLY A 13 22.79 -4.63 -27.41
N HIS A 14 23.40 -5.50 -26.58
CA HIS A 14 23.60 -5.21 -25.16
C HIS A 14 24.85 -4.35 -24.96
N VAL A 15 24.74 -3.35 -24.09
CA VAL A 15 25.83 -2.42 -23.77
C VAL A 15 25.97 -2.29 -22.26
N VAL A 16 27.20 -2.42 -21.78
CA VAL A 16 27.61 -2.01 -20.43
C VAL A 16 28.46 -0.75 -20.57
N THR A 17 28.12 0.31 -19.85
CA THR A 17 28.84 1.59 -19.87
C THR A 17 29.28 1.99 -18.47
N LEU A 18 30.55 2.40 -18.34
CA LEU A 18 31.03 3.19 -17.20
C LEU A 18 31.36 4.57 -17.75
N ASP A 19 30.63 5.60 -17.31
CA ASP A 19 30.79 6.97 -17.78
C ASP A 19 31.14 7.88 -16.60
N GLU A 20 32.41 8.30 -16.54
CA GLU A 20 32.92 9.15 -15.46
C GLU A 20 32.35 10.57 -15.53
N ALA A 21 32.13 11.10 -16.75
CA ALA A 21 31.54 12.43 -16.92
C ALA A 21 30.10 12.48 -16.42
N ALA A 22 29.33 11.44 -16.73
CA ALA A 22 27.95 11.30 -16.25
C ALA A 22 27.88 10.84 -14.78
N MET A 23 28.96 10.26 -14.25
CA MET A 23 29.02 9.55 -12.97
C MET A 23 28.03 8.37 -12.92
N THR A 24 27.95 7.61 -14.01
CA THR A 24 27.01 6.51 -14.16
C THR A 24 27.69 5.18 -14.48
N ILE A 25 27.07 4.10 -14.02
CA ILE A 25 27.28 2.75 -14.51
C ILE A 25 25.94 2.29 -15.06
N SER A 26 25.89 1.88 -16.32
CA SER A 26 24.67 1.40 -16.95
C SER A 26 24.84 0.08 -17.67
N ILE A 27 23.77 -0.70 -17.68
CA ILE A 27 23.57 -1.88 -18.54
C ILE A 27 22.29 -1.60 -19.30
N GLY A 28 22.28 -1.80 -20.61
CA GLY A 28 21.05 -1.70 -21.37
C GLY A 28 21.06 -2.55 -22.64
N ASP A 29 19.90 -2.68 -23.25
CA ASP A 29 19.71 -3.33 -24.53
C ASP A 29 19.12 -2.39 -25.59
N GLU A 30 19.10 -2.86 -26.84
CA GLU A 30 18.49 -2.12 -27.97
C GLU A 30 16.97 -1.94 -27.84
N GLN A 31 16.34 -2.69 -26.95
CA GLN A 31 14.90 -2.68 -26.76
C GLN A 31 14.50 -1.63 -25.71
N GLY A 32 15.46 -1.04 -25.00
CA GLY A 32 15.28 0.04 -24.04
C GLY A 32 15.22 -0.43 -22.59
N ASP A 33 15.48 -1.72 -22.32
CA ASP A 33 15.63 -2.21 -20.94
C ASP A 33 16.96 -1.69 -20.38
N THR A 34 16.95 -1.13 -19.17
CA THR A 34 18.13 -0.54 -18.55
C THR A 34 18.24 -0.81 -17.06
N ILE A 35 19.49 -0.91 -16.60
CA ILE A 35 19.88 -0.81 -15.19
C ILE A 35 20.88 0.36 -15.13
N VAL A 36 20.63 1.34 -14.28
CA VAL A 36 21.46 2.53 -14.15
C VAL A 36 21.75 2.82 -12.68
N PHE A 37 23.03 2.79 -12.32
CA PHE A 37 23.52 3.40 -11.10
C PHE A 37 24.03 4.80 -11.43
N ASP A 38 23.40 5.82 -10.85
CA ASP A 38 23.76 7.23 -11.03
C ASP A 38 24.25 7.77 -9.68
N ALA A 39 25.58 7.89 -9.58
CA ALA A 39 26.22 8.34 -8.35
C ALA A 39 26.00 9.85 -8.11
N LYS A 40 25.81 10.63 -9.16
CA LYS A 40 25.55 12.07 -9.06
C LYS A 40 24.21 12.34 -8.39
N ASN A 41 23.19 11.61 -8.81
CA ASN A 41 21.83 11.72 -8.25
C ASN A 41 21.60 10.79 -7.06
N ARG A 42 22.54 9.88 -6.77
CA ARG A 42 22.43 8.85 -5.72
C ARG A 42 21.20 7.96 -5.94
N THR A 43 21.02 7.51 -7.18
CA THR A 43 19.89 6.69 -7.59
C THR A 43 20.32 5.39 -8.23
N LEU A 44 19.55 4.33 -7.97
CA LEU A 44 19.59 3.09 -8.73
C LEU A 44 18.24 2.91 -9.42
N THR A 45 18.26 2.72 -10.74
CA THR A 45 17.06 2.53 -11.55
C THR A 45 17.17 1.23 -12.33
N LEU A 46 16.14 0.39 -12.24
CA LEU A 46 15.83 -0.66 -13.20
C LEU A 46 14.61 -0.19 -13.97
N ASP A 47 14.72 -0.03 -15.27
CA ASP A 47 13.61 0.30 -16.16
C ASP A 47 13.53 -0.80 -17.21
N VAL A 48 12.42 -1.52 -17.23
CA VAL A 48 12.18 -2.55 -18.24
C VAL A 48 10.90 -2.22 -19.00
N ARG A 49 10.89 -2.64 -20.25
CA ARG A 49 9.77 -2.44 -21.17
C ARG A 49 8.44 -2.84 -20.54
N ASN A 50 7.41 -2.17 -21.02
CA ASN A 50 6.03 -2.19 -20.49
C ASN A 50 5.85 -1.33 -19.23
N GLY A 51 6.78 -0.43 -18.95
CA GLY A 51 6.64 0.62 -17.93
C GLY A 51 6.82 0.11 -16.50
N VAL A 52 7.52 -1.02 -16.34
CA VAL A 52 7.90 -1.51 -15.01
C VAL A 52 9.21 -0.85 -14.63
N ALA A 53 9.20 -0.07 -13.55
CA ALA A 53 10.37 0.61 -13.05
C ALA A 53 10.55 0.36 -11.56
N ILE A 54 11.78 0.07 -11.14
CA ILE A 54 12.20 0.06 -9.74
C ILE A 54 13.25 1.15 -9.57
N THR A 55 12.97 2.11 -8.69
CA THR A 55 13.90 3.20 -8.39
C THR A 55 14.21 3.22 -6.90
N VAL A 56 15.50 3.21 -6.57
CA VAL A 56 15.99 3.49 -5.22
C VAL A 56 16.60 4.88 -5.22
N ALA A 57 15.99 5.82 -4.48
CA ALA A 57 16.41 7.21 -4.43
C ALA A 57 16.04 7.83 -3.09
N GLY A 58 16.96 8.58 -2.47
CA GLY A 58 16.65 9.37 -1.26
C GLY A 58 16.08 8.55 -0.09
N GLY A 59 16.50 7.29 0.06
CA GLY A 59 16.00 6.37 1.09
C GLY A 59 14.63 5.74 0.79
N THR A 60 14.08 6.00 -0.39
CA THR A 60 12.82 5.42 -0.86
C THR A 60 13.10 4.35 -1.91
N VAL A 61 12.35 3.24 -1.84
CA VAL A 61 12.23 2.28 -2.93
C VAL A 61 10.85 2.47 -3.56
N SER A 62 10.81 2.85 -4.83
CA SER A 62 9.59 2.99 -5.62
C SER A 62 9.50 1.86 -6.63
N ILE A 63 8.34 1.23 -6.72
CA ILE A 63 8.02 0.24 -7.74
C ILE A 63 6.81 0.75 -8.51
N ASN A 64 7.01 1.07 -9.78
CA ASN A 64 5.92 1.36 -10.71
C ASN A 64 5.70 0.12 -11.57
N ALA A 65 4.50 -0.45 -11.51
CA ALA A 65 4.13 -1.62 -12.29
C ALA A 65 2.64 -1.52 -12.68
N PRO A 66 2.29 -1.08 -13.90
CA PRO A 66 0.90 -0.84 -14.30
C PRO A 66 -0.01 -2.07 -14.22
N ALA A 67 0.55 -3.26 -14.40
CA ALA A 67 -0.17 -4.53 -14.30
C ALA A 67 -0.29 -5.05 -12.85
N GLY A 68 0.36 -4.39 -11.89
CA GLY A 68 0.39 -4.78 -10.48
C GLY A 68 1.70 -5.43 -10.04
N VAL A 69 1.82 -5.61 -8.72
CA VAL A 69 2.97 -6.26 -8.05
C VAL A 69 2.43 -7.45 -7.27
N THR A 70 3.05 -8.62 -7.44
CA THR A 70 2.75 -9.81 -6.64
C THR A 70 3.95 -10.14 -5.77
N ILE A 71 3.75 -10.24 -4.45
CA ILE A 71 4.75 -10.71 -3.49
C ILE A 71 4.28 -12.07 -2.98
N ARG A 72 5.08 -13.12 -3.21
CA ARG A 72 4.82 -14.47 -2.72
C ARG A 72 5.88 -14.85 -1.70
N SER A 73 5.45 -15.09 -0.47
CA SER A 73 6.31 -15.40 0.68
C SER A 73 5.53 -16.19 1.71
N ASP A 74 6.21 -17.05 2.48
CA ASP A 74 5.60 -17.72 3.63
C ASP A 74 5.24 -16.72 4.74
N ALA A 75 6.02 -15.64 4.86
CA ALA A 75 5.75 -14.52 5.75
C ALA A 75 6.17 -13.21 5.10
N LEU A 76 5.29 -12.20 5.17
CA LEU A 76 5.58 -10.81 4.81
C LEU A 76 5.44 -9.94 6.06
N ARG A 77 6.47 -9.15 6.36
CA ARG A 77 6.45 -8.17 7.47
C ARG A 77 6.76 -6.79 6.92
N LEU A 78 5.86 -5.85 7.19
CA LEU A 78 6.01 -4.44 6.82
C LEU A 78 6.13 -3.63 8.11
N GLU A 79 7.22 -2.87 8.25
CA GLU A 79 7.48 -2.02 9.40
C GLU A 79 7.56 -0.57 8.97
N GLY A 80 6.94 0.31 9.74
CA GLY A 80 6.96 1.74 9.48
C GLY A 80 5.96 2.46 10.38
N ALA A 81 6.03 3.78 10.40
CA ALA A 81 5.06 4.60 11.13
C ALA A 81 3.64 4.50 10.52
N SER A 82 3.54 4.17 9.22
CA SER A 82 2.28 3.98 8.53
C SER A 82 2.42 2.99 7.37
N ILE A 83 1.33 2.28 7.09
CA ILE A 83 1.15 1.48 5.88
C ILE A 83 -0.16 1.96 5.25
N VAL A 84 -0.10 2.41 4.00
CA VAL A 84 -1.25 2.93 3.26
C VAL A 84 -1.48 2.07 2.03
N ALA A 85 -2.66 1.44 1.95
CA ALA A 85 -3.15 0.77 0.76
C ALA A 85 -4.19 1.67 0.08
N ALA A 86 -3.82 2.28 -1.04
CA ALA A 86 -4.73 3.07 -1.86
C ALA A 86 -5.23 2.19 -3.03
N GLY A 87 -6.54 2.10 -3.20
CA GLY A 87 -7.16 1.26 -4.22
C GLY A 87 -8.66 1.16 -4.02
N THR A 88 -9.32 0.37 -4.86
CA THR A 88 -10.77 0.12 -4.75
C THR A 88 -11.11 -0.90 -3.67
N ASN A 89 -10.24 -1.90 -3.48
CA ASN A 89 -10.46 -3.02 -2.57
C ASN A 89 -9.19 -3.37 -1.79
N LEU A 90 -9.36 -3.82 -0.55
CA LEU A 90 -8.35 -4.52 0.26
C LEU A 90 -8.96 -5.83 0.74
N SER A 91 -8.44 -6.97 0.27
CA SER A 91 -8.83 -8.30 0.76
C SER A 91 -7.79 -8.80 1.75
N LEU A 92 -8.25 -9.21 2.94
CA LEU A 92 -7.42 -9.84 3.97
C LEU A 92 -7.94 -11.24 4.21
N GLU A 93 -7.27 -12.22 3.62
CA GLU A 93 -7.63 -13.64 3.74
C GLU A 93 -6.68 -14.30 4.74
N GLY A 94 -7.23 -14.72 5.88
CA GLY A 94 -6.48 -15.33 6.95
C GLY A 94 -7.40 -15.77 8.08
N THR A 95 -6.84 -16.46 9.08
CA THR A 95 -7.62 -16.92 10.24
C THR A 95 -8.02 -15.80 11.19
N SER A 96 -7.28 -14.69 11.19
CA SER A 96 -7.51 -13.56 12.09
C SER A 96 -6.87 -12.28 11.58
N VAL A 97 -7.50 -11.14 11.86
CA VAL A 97 -6.91 -9.80 11.71
C VAL A 97 -6.83 -9.16 13.10
N MET A 98 -5.63 -8.74 13.50
CA MET A 98 -5.41 -8.04 14.77
C MET A 98 -5.12 -6.57 14.50
N LEU A 99 -5.78 -5.70 15.25
CA LEU A 99 -5.58 -4.26 15.20
C LEU A 99 -4.98 -3.81 16.54
N GLY A 100 -4.05 -2.85 16.50
CA GLY A 100 -3.44 -2.32 17.72
C GLY A 100 -4.38 -1.45 18.54
N ASP A 101 -3.97 -1.11 19.77
CA ASP A 101 -4.81 -0.47 20.80
C ASP A 101 -5.41 0.90 20.41
N SER A 102 -4.87 1.55 19.37
CA SER A 102 -5.34 2.85 18.86
C SER A 102 -5.97 2.76 17.46
N ALA A 103 -6.25 1.56 16.96
CA ALA A 103 -6.87 1.39 15.65
C ALA A 103 -8.37 1.72 15.70
N ALA A 104 -8.83 2.51 14.74
CA ALA A 104 -10.25 2.76 14.51
C ALA A 104 -10.66 2.12 13.18
N VAL A 105 -11.76 1.35 13.19
CA VAL A 105 -12.38 0.83 11.98
C VAL A 105 -13.60 1.68 11.67
N ARG A 106 -13.63 2.27 10.48
CA ARG A 106 -14.80 3.00 9.98
C ARG A 106 -15.39 2.24 8.80
N LEU A 107 -16.61 1.76 8.99
CA LEU A 107 -17.38 1.07 7.97
C LEU A 107 -18.33 2.06 7.30
N VAL A 108 -18.37 2.06 5.97
CA VAL A 108 -19.05 3.11 5.17
C VAL A 108 -20.29 2.55 4.45
N ARG A 109 -20.71 1.30 4.71
CA ARG A 109 -21.91 0.66 4.12
C ARG A 109 -22.78 -0.08 5.14
N GLU A 110 -24.06 -0.22 4.79
CA GLU A 110 -25.18 -0.67 5.65
C GLU A 110 -25.08 -2.15 6.14
N GLU A 111 -24.15 -2.96 5.63
CA GLU A 111 -23.95 -4.37 6.00
C GLU A 111 -23.57 -4.57 7.49
N LEU A 112 -23.11 -3.51 8.17
CA LEU A 112 -22.88 -3.53 9.61
C LEU A 112 -24.18 -3.64 10.42
N ILE A 113 -25.30 -3.14 9.89
CA ILE A 113 -26.60 -3.22 10.58
C ILE A 113 -26.99 -4.69 10.76
N ASP A 114 -26.69 -5.55 9.79
CA ASP A 114 -27.00 -6.98 9.86
C ASP A 114 -26.08 -7.74 10.81
N LEU A 115 -24.77 -7.40 10.87
CA LEU A 115 -23.84 -7.98 11.84
C LEU A 115 -24.13 -7.51 13.27
N TYR A 116 -24.42 -6.22 13.45
CA TYR A 116 -24.79 -5.63 14.74
C TYR A 116 -26.14 -6.18 15.23
N ASN A 117 -27.13 -6.32 14.36
CA ASN A 117 -28.43 -6.88 14.75
C ASN A 117 -28.42 -8.42 14.89
N GLY A 118 -27.44 -9.10 14.30
CA GLY A 118 -27.34 -10.57 14.30
C GLY A 118 -26.55 -11.19 15.45
N HIS A 119 -25.74 -10.42 16.18
CA HIS A 119 -24.99 -10.97 17.32
C HIS A 119 -25.79 -10.86 18.63
N ARG A 120 -25.85 -11.97 19.38
CA ARG A 120 -26.46 -12.00 20.70
C ARG A 120 -25.40 -11.69 21.75
N HIS A 121 -25.70 -10.74 22.63
CA HIS A 121 -24.95 -10.59 23.87
C HIS A 121 -25.25 -11.82 24.74
N LEU A 122 -24.25 -12.66 24.97
CA LEU A 122 -24.30 -13.68 26.00
C LEU A 122 -23.93 -13.00 27.32
N ASP A 123 -24.92 -12.32 27.90
CA ASP A 123 -24.76 -11.76 29.22
C ASP A 123 -24.66 -12.91 30.21
N ALA A 124 -23.62 -12.88 31.05
CA ALA A 124 -23.43 -13.80 32.16
C ALA A 124 -24.44 -13.49 33.29
N SER A 125 -25.73 -13.61 33.01
CA SER A 125 -26.78 -13.72 34.01
C SER A 125 -28.08 -14.11 33.32
N SER A 126 -28.61 -15.26 33.73
CA SER A 126 -30.03 -15.55 33.73
C SER A 126 -30.90 -14.30 33.93
N VAL A 127 -31.80 -14.03 32.97
CA VAL A 127 -33.25 -13.75 33.11
C VAL A 127 -33.71 -12.99 31.86
N LEU A 128 -34.44 -13.71 31.01
CA LEU A 128 -35.27 -13.20 29.93
C LEU A 128 -36.41 -12.34 30.49
N THR A 129 -36.28 -11.02 30.53
CA THR A 129 -37.43 -10.09 30.47
C THR A 129 -37.00 -8.74 29.90
N GLY A 130 -36.97 -8.62 28.58
CA GLY A 130 -36.80 -7.33 27.91
C GLY A 130 -36.63 -7.49 26.41
N GLN A 131 -37.67 -7.22 25.63
CA GLN A 131 -37.58 -7.13 24.17
C GLN A 131 -36.55 -6.06 23.76
N PRO A 132 -35.85 -6.22 22.63
CA PRO A 132 -35.09 -5.13 22.05
C PRO A 132 -36.06 -4.09 21.47
N THR A 133 -36.51 -3.14 22.28
CA THR A 133 -37.07 -1.89 21.75
C THR A 133 -35.91 -0.96 21.46
N GLN A 134 -35.46 -0.96 20.20
CA GLN A 134 -35.20 0.28 19.48
C GLN A 134 -35.08 0.00 17.98
N GLN A 135 -36.23 0.06 17.31
CA GLN A 135 -36.28 0.30 15.88
C GLN A 135 -35.89 1.78 15.68
N ALA A 136 -34.65 2.04 15.30
CA ALA A 136 -34.27 3.36 14.81
C ALA A 136 -34.91 3.57 13.42
N SER A 137 -36.13 4.08 13.37
CA SER A 137 -36.72 4.57 12.13
C SER A 137 -36.00 5.86 11.71
N LYS A 138 -35.55 5.92 10.45
CA LYS A 138 -35.04 7.13 9.81
C LYS A 138 -36.01 8.29 10.03
N SER A 139 -35.46 9.45 10.38
CA SER A 139 -36.10 10.76 10.54
C SER A 139 -36.73 11.02 11.90
N THR A 140 -36.09 11.85 12.73
CA THR A 140 -36.70 13.01 13.38
C THR A 140 -35.59 13.92 13.93
N CYS A 141 -35.34 15.02 13.22
CA CYS A 141 -34.68 16.21 13.75
C CYS A 141 -35.61 16.86 14.77
N CYS A 142 -35.14 17.20 15.98
CA CYS A 142 -35.83 18.15 16.86
C CYS A 142 -34.82 18.91 17.74
N THR A 143 -34.97 20.22 17.71
CA THR A 143 -34.22 21.27 18.39
C THR A 143 -34.40 21.21 19.92
N SER A 144 -33.31 21.34 20.68
CA SER A 144 -33.38 21.52 22.14
C SER A 144 -33.60 23.00 22.47
N LYS A 145 -34.82 23.36 22.88
CA LYS A 145 -35.11 24.64 23.53
C LYS A 145 -34.80 24.49 25.02
N ALA A 146 -33.70 25.09 25.48
CA ALA A 146 -33.36 25.14 26.91
C ALA A 146 -34.29 26.12 27.66
N ARG A 147 -34.85 25.68 28.78
CA ARG A 147 -35.52 26.53 29.78
C ARG A 147 -35.03 26.06 31.16
N GLY A 148 -34.50 26.98 31.96
CA GLY A 148 -34.39 26.77 33.41
C GLY A 148 -33.17 27.38 34.08
N SER A 149 -33.21 28.68 34.35
CA SER A 149 -32.91 29.31 35.65
C SER A 149 -33.37 30.75 35.61
#